data_AF-X1ENM4-F1
#
_entry.id   AF-X1ENM4-F1
#
_cell.length_a   1.000
_cell.length_b   1.000
_cell.length_c   1.000
_cell.angle_alpha   90.00
_cell.angle_beta   90.00
_cell.angle_gamma   90.00
#
_symmetry.space_group_name_H-M   'P 1'
#
loop_
_entity.id
_entity.type
_entity.pdbx_description
1 polymer ?
#
loop_
_entity_poly.entity_id
_entity_poly.type
_entity_poly.pdbx_seq_one_letter_code
_entity_poly.pdbx_strand_id
1 'polypeptide(L)'
;MISNFRVILTLALKNKTESKLVNWQEDNLTDSVYSEGERLPIAPDGFFTIEDKDDLLHFFLEADRSTMEGKRFLSKMQAYWQWWLEEGHKKKFNISVFRVLTITISKKRKENLCKITKQADDRQQGSEMFLFSY
;
A
#
# COMPACT_ATOMS: atom_id res chain seq x y z
N MET A 1 10.64 10.68 3.63
CA MET A 1 10.45 9.55 2.69
C MET A 1 9.21 9.77 1.86
N ILE A 2 8.02 9.86 2.47
CA ILE A 2 6.74 10.13 1.79
C ILE A 2 6.77 11.43 0.96
N SER A 3 7.23 12.55 1.54
CA SER A 3 7.32 13.82 0.80
C SER A 3 8.28 13.75 -0.39
N ASN A 4 9.43 13.07 -0.25
CA ASN A 4 10.37 12.86 -1.36
C ASN A 4 9.75 11.99 -2.45
N PHE A 5 9.05 10.92 -2.05
CA PHE A 5 8.33 10.05 -2.98
C PHE A 5 7.26 10.84 -3.76
N ARG A 6 6.47 11.68 -3.07
CA ARG A 6 5.48 12.56 -3.72
C ARG A 6 6.12 13.45 -4.79
N VAL A 7 7.24 14.09 -4.46
CA VAL A 7 7.98 14.96 -5.40
C VAL A 7 8.45 14.16 -6.61
N ILE A 8 9.10 13.01 -6.39
CA ILE A 8 9.59 12.14 -7.48
C ILE A 8 8.44 11.68 -8.37
N LEU A 9 7.35 11.19 -7.78
CA LEU A 9 6.17 10.74 -8.51
C LEU A 9 5.56 11.88 -9.35
N THR A 10 5.41 13.06 -8.75
CA THR A 10 4.86 14.24 -9.45
C THR A 10 5.73 14.64 -10.63
N LEU A 11 7.06 14.66 -10.46
CA LEU A 11 8.00 14.96 -11.55
C LEU A 11 7.98 13.90 -12.65
N ALA A 12 7.88 12.61 -12.28
CA ALA A 12 7.80 11.52 -13.24
C ALA A 12 6.53 11.59 -14.10
N LEU A 13 5.39 11.96 -13.49
CA LEU A 13 4.11 12.11 -14.18
C LEU A 13 4.03 13.40 -15.01
N LYS A 14 4.77 14.46 -14.65
CA LYS A 14 4.77 15.74 -15.39
C LYS A 14 5.10 15.58 -16.88
N ASN A 15 5.92 14.60 -17.24
CA ASN A 15 6.34 14.34 -18.62
C ASN A 15 5.46 13.31 -19.33
N LYS A 16 4.36 12.86 -18.71
CA LYS A 16 3.39 11.93 -19.28
C LYS A 16 2.17 12.70 -19.75
N THR A 17 1.66 12.36 -20.93
CA THR A 17 0.46 12.98 -21.52
C THR A 17 -0.83 12.34 -21.04
N GLU A 18 -0.78 11.04 -20.71
CA GLU A 18 -1.96 10.22 -20.41
C GLU A 18 -2.09 9.84 -18.94
N SER A 19 -1.06 10.14 -18.12
CA SER A 19 -1.00 9.75 -16.71
C SER A 19 -0.80 10.95 -15.81
N LYS A 20 -1.64 11.12 -14.79
CA LYS A 20 -1.55 12.24 -13.84
C LYS A 20 -1.92 11.84 -12.42
N LEU A 21 -1.34 12.53 -11.44
CA LEU A 21 -1.69 12.37 -10.02
C LEU A 21 -2.96 13.18 -9.74
N VAL A 22 -4.07 12.50 -9.44
CA VAL A 22 -5.39 13.14 -9.24
C VAL A 22 -5.82 13.25 -7.79
N ASN A 23 -5.23 12.45 -6.90
CA ASN A 23 -5.49 12.52 -5.47
C ASN A 23 -4.20 12.27 -4.66
N TRP A 24 -4.08 12.96 -3.53
CA TRP A 24 -3.03 12.74 -2.54
C TRP A 24 -3.55 13.07 -1.14
N GLN A 25 -3.51 12.10 -0.23
CA GLN A 25 -4.04 12.20 1.12
C GLN A 25 -3.06 11.56 2.10
N GLU A 26 -2.81 12.20 3.25
CA GLU A 26 -1.95 11.68 4.33
C GLU A 26 -2.73 11.49 5.65
N ASP A 27 -3.92 12.09 5.77
CA ASP A 27 -4.73 12.09 6.99
C ASP A 27 -6.04 11.30 6.84
N ASN A 28 -6.66 10.90 7.96
CA ASN A 28 -7.94 10.17 8.01
C ASN A 28 -7.95 8.84 7.24
N LEU A 29 -6.80 8.18 7.13
CA LEU A 29 -6.64 6.94 6.38
C LEU A 29 -6.90 5.67 7.21
N THR A 30 -6.99 5.81 8.53
CA THR A 30 -6.94 4.68 9.46
C THR A 30 -8.23 3.88 9.51
N ASP A 31 -8.13 2.57 9.50
CA ASP A 31 -9.23 1.63 9.72
C ASP A 31 -8.77 0.45 10.57
N SER A 32 -9.62 -0.55 10.76
CA SER A 32 -9.21 -1.83 11.36
C SER A 32 -10.11 -2.97 10.93
N VAL A 33 -9.54 -4.17 10.93
CA VAL A 33 -10.26 -5.43 10.75
C VAL A 33 -10.10 -6.31 11.96
N TYR A 34 -10.96 -7.31 12.09
CA TYR A 34 -10.86 -8.32 13.13
C TYR A 34 -10.47 -9.65 12.49
N SER A 35 -9.38 -10.25 12.95
CA SER A 35 -8.95 -11.58 12.52
C SER A 35 -8.66 -12.43 13.75
N GLU A 36 -9.25 -13.62 13.82
CA GLU A 36 -9.11 -14.55 14.95
C GLU A 36 -9.40 -13.93 16.34
N GLY A 37 -10.30 -12.94 16.39
CA GLY A 37 -10.66 -12.23 17.62
C GLY A 37 -9.68 -11.10 18.00
N GLU A 38 -8.58 -10.93 17.27
CA GLU A 38 -7.66 -9.82 17.42
C GLU A 38 -7.99 -8.67 16.46
N ARG A 39 -7.86 -7.44 16.95
CA ARG A 39 -8.03 -6.24 16.14
C ARG A 39 -6.71 -5.91 15.44
N LEU A 40 -6.72 -5.96 14.11
CA LEU A 40 -5.59 -5.59 13.28
C LEU A 40 -5.80 -4.18 12.70
N PRO A 41 -4.91 -3.21 13.03
CA PRO A 41 -5.05 -1.85 12.54
C PRO A 41 -4.55 -1.71 11.09
N ILE A 42 -5.21 -0.82 10.35
CA ILE A 42 -4.82 -0.40 9.00
C ILE A 42 -4.51 1.08 9.10
N ALA A 43 -3.24 1.43 8.92
CA ALA A 43 -2.76 2.78 9.07
C ALA A 43 -1.66 3.04 8.02
N PRO A 44 -2.04 3.30 6.76
CA PRO A 44 -1.09 3.70 5.72
C PRO A 44 -0.48 5.06 6.04
N ASP A 45 0.75 5.27 5.56
CA ASP A 45 1.43 6.57 5.63
C ASP A 45 0.92 7.57 4.57
N GLY A 46 0.16 7.08 3.58
CA GLY A 46 -0.43 7.91 2.55
C GLY A 46 -1.38 7.14 1.65
N PHE A 47 -2.23 7.87 0.94
CA PHE A 47 -3.12 7.35 -0.09
C PHE A 47 -3.06 8.27 -1.30
N PHE A 48 -2.92 7.70 -2.49
CA PHE A 48 -2.89 8.49 -3.72
C PHE A 48 -3.58 7.76 -4.86
N THR A 49 -3.95 8.52 -5.88
CA THR A 49 -4.59 7.97 -7.08
C THR A 49 -3.94 8.55 -8.33
N ILE A 50 -3.58 7.66 -9.24
CA ILE A 50 -3.10 8.01 -10.57
C ILE A 50 -4.24 7.73 -11.54
N GLU A 51 -4.59 8.71 -12.36
CA GLU A 51 -5.42 8.50 -13.54
C GLU A 51 -4.49 8.18 -14.71
N ASP A 52 -4.71 7.06 -15.39
CA ASP A 52 -3.96 6.65 -16.58
C ASP A 52 -4.96 6.20 -17.66
N LYS A 53 -5.03 6.93 -18.78
CA LYS A 53 -5.95 6.63 -19.90
C LYS A 53 -7.41 6.37 -19.45
N ASP A 54 -7.90 7.24 -18.55
CA ASP A 54 -9.23 7.18 -17.92
C ASP A 54 -9.43 6.10 -16.84
N ASP A 55 -8.44 5.24 -16.59
CA ASP A 55 -8.45 4.30 -15.46
C ASP A 55 -7.91 4.93 -14.18
N LEU A 56 -8.60 4.70 -13.06
CA LEU A 56 -8.15 5.13 -11.73
C LEU A 56 -7.38 4.02 -11.02
N LEU A 57 -6.11 4.28 -10.75
CA LEU A 57 -5.21 3.40 -10.02
C LEU A 57 -5.03 3.92 -8.59
N HIS A 58 -5.59 3.21 -7.62
CA HIS A 58 -5.56 3.59 -6.20
C HIS A 58 -4.43 2.89 -5.44
N PHE A 59 -3.68 3.65 -4.66
CA PHE A 59 -2.51 3.16 -3.92
C PHE A 59 -2.52 3.62 -2.47
N PHE A 60 -2.37 2.67 -1.55
CA PHE A 60 -1.93 2.96 -0.18
C PHE A 60 -0.41 2.89 -0.10
N LEU A 61 0.19 3.80 0.65
CA LEU A 61 1.64 3.98 0.75
C LEU A 61 2.13 3.56 2.13
N GLU A 62 3.21 2.79 2.14
CA GLU A 62 3.90 2.31 3.33
C GLU A 62 5.38 2.71 3.25
N ALA A 63 5.89 3.45 4.22
CA ALA A 63 7.28 3.87 4.30
C ALA A 63 8.04 3.04 5.36
N ASP A 64 8.71 1.97 4.93
CA ASP A 64 9.59 1.20 5.80
C ASP A 64 10.96 1.88 5.94
N ARG A 65 11.16 2.54 7.09
CA ARG A 65 12.46 3.10 7.49
C ARG A 65 13.37 2.06 8.15
N SER A 66 13.14 0.77 7.92
CA SER A 66 13.80 -0.38 8.61
C SER A 66 13.67 -0.38 10.14
N THR A 67 12.65 0.30 10.65
CA THR A 67 12.31 0.34 12.08
C THR A 67 11.35 -0.78 12.49
N MET A 68 10.72 -1.46 11.53
CA MET A 68 9.68 -2.46 11.78
C MET A 68 10.23 -3.89 11.68
N GLU A 69 9.94 -4.70 12.70
CA GLU A 69 10.22 -6.14 12.68
C GLU A 69 9.42 -6.85 11.60
N GLY A 70 9.99 -7.92 11.01
CA GLY A 70 9.35 -8.67 9.93
C GLY A 70 7.97 -9.22 10.28
N LYS A 71 7.76 -9.66 11.54
CA LYS A 71 6.46 -10.15 12.02
C LYS A 71 5.39 -9.05 12.01
N ARG A 72 5.72 -7.85 12.52
CA ARG A 72 4.79 -6.70 12.52
C ARG A 72 4.41 -6.29 11.10
N PHE A 73 5.38 -6.32 10.19
CA PHE A 73 5.12 -6.04 8.78
C PHE A 73 4.18 -7.07 8.17
N LEU A 74 4.40 -8.37 8.44
CA LEU A 74 3.52 -9.43 7.97
C LEU A 74 2.08 -9.25 8.49
N SER A 75 1.91 -9.01 9.79
CA SER A 75 0.58 -8.74 10.37
C SER A 75 -0.12 -7.55 9.71
N LYS A 76 0.64 -6.51 9.33
CA LYS A 76 0.10 -5.37 8.58
C LYS A 76 -0.39 -5.76 7.19
N MET A 77 0.38 -6.59 6.46
CA MET A 77 -0.02 -7.08 5.14
C MET A 77 -1.25 -8.00 5.23
N GLN A 78 -1.32 -8.85 6.25
CA GLN A 78 -2.50 -9.67 6.55
C GLN A 78 -3.74 -8.81 6.87
N ALA A 79 -3.56 -7.69 7.59
CA ALA A 79 -4.64 -6.74 7.84
C ALA A 79 -5.20 -6.15 6.53
N TYR A 80 -4.34 -5.74 5.60
CA TYR A 80 -4.78 -5.28 4.28
C TYR A 80 -5.50 -6.37 3.49
N TRP A 81 -4.96 -7.60 3.50
CA TRP A 81 -5.58 -8.73 2.82
C TRP A 81 -7.00 -8.99 3.35
N GLN A 82 -7.14 -9.08 4.67
CA GLN A 82 -8.44 -9.27 5.33
C GLN A 82 -9.40 -8.11 5.05
N TRP A 83 -8.90 -6.87 5.05
CA TRP A 83 -9.72 -5.70 4.74
C TRP A 83 -10.22 -5.66 3.32
N TRP A 84 -9.42 -6.17 2.39
CA TRP A 84 -9.85 -6.35 1.01
C TRP A 84 -10.94 -7.43 0.90
N LEU A 85 -10.79 -8.57 1.60
CA LEU A 85 -11.81 -9.62 1.66
C LEU A 85 -13.15 -9.14 2.24
N GLU A 86 -13.10 -8.28 3.27
CA GLU A 86 -14.28 -7.69 3.92
C GLU A 86 -14.86 -6.46 3.20
N GLU A 87 -14.30 -6.11 2.04
CA GLU A 87 -14.64 -4.93 1.25
C GLU A 87 -14.55 -3.60 2.03
N GLY A 88 -13.66 -3.53 3.02
CA GLY A 88 -13.50 -2.34 3.85
C GLY A 88 -13.04 -1.11 3.05
N HIS A 89 -12.26 -1.32 1.99
CA HIS A 89 -11.86 -0.26 1.05
C HIS A 89 -13.07 0.34 0.30
N LYS A 90 -14.05 -0.48 -0.08
CA LYS A 90 -15.30 0.00 -0.69
C LYS A 90 -16.10 0.82 0.32
N LYS A 91 -16.22 0.34 1.56
CA LYS A 91 -17.00 1.01 2.62
C LYS A 91 -16.39 2.36 3.04
N LYS A 92 -15.07 2.41 3.21
CA LYS A 92 -14.37 3.60 3.75
C LYS A 92 -13.95 4.60 2.68
N PHE A 93 -13.50 4.12 1.52
CA PHE A 93 -12.94 4.98 0.46
C PHE A 93 -13.76 4.99 -0.84
N ASN A 94 -14.80 4.17 -0.96
CA ASN A 94 -15.61 4.03 -2.17
C ASN A 94 -14.78 3.71 -3.43
N ILE A 95 -13.76 2.87 -3.28
CA ILE A 95 -12.88 2.40 -4.37
C ILE A 95 -13.10 0.91 -4.64
N SER A 96 -13.01 0.48 -5.89
CA SER A 96 -13.27 -0.92 -6.28
C SER A 96 -12.08 -1.85 -5.98
N VAL A 97 -10.87 -1.39 -6.33
CA VAL A 97 -9.60 -2.10 -6.16
C VAL A 97 -8.52 -1.14 -5.69
N PHE A 98 -7.47 -1.66 -5.05
CA PHE A 98 -6.31 -0.89 -4.65
C PHE A 98 -5.06 -1.75 -4.63
N ARG A 99 -3.89 -1.10 -4.62
CA ARG A 99 -2.60 -1.73 -4.34
C ARG A 99 -1.93 -1.06 -3.13
N VAL A 100 -1.08 -1.78 -2.42
CA VAL A 100 -0.26 -1.27 -1.33
C VAL A 100 1.18 -1.17 -1.82
N LEU A 101 1.71 0.05 -1.93
CA LEU A 101 3.08 0.32 -2.34
C LEU A 101 3.95 0.54 -1.10
N THR A 102 4.91 -0.35 -0.89
CA THR A 102 5.92 -0.22 0.17
C THR A 102 7.22 0.35 -0.38
N ILE A 103 7.64 1.51 0.14
CA ILE A 103 8.93 2.14 -0.14
C ILE A 103 9.90 1.79 0.99
N THR A 104 11.07 1.29 0.62
CA THR A 104 12.10 0.84 1.57
C THR A 104 13.39 1.65 1.42
N ILE A 105 14.23 1.67 2.44
CA ILE A 105 15.53 2.40 2.38
C ILE A 105 16.60 1.72 1.52
N SER A 106 16.41 0.45 1.12
CA SER A 106 17.43 -0.29 0.36
C SER A 106 16.83 -1.46 -0.41
N LYS A 107 17.50 -1.84 -1.51
CA LYS A 107 17.15 -3.02 -2.29
C LYS A 107 17.11 -4.31 -1.46
N LYS A 108 18.06 -4.51 -0.54
CA LYS A 108 18.09 -5.70 0.34
C LYS A 108 16.86 -5.75 1.26
N ARG A 109 16.46 -4.59 1.80
CA ARG A 109 15.26 -4.50 2.64
C ARG A 109 13.99 -4.80 1.83
N LYS A 110 13.88 -4.23 0.62
CA LYS A 110 12.81 -4.52 -0.34
C LYS A 110 12.64 -6.03 -0.57
N GLU A 111 13.73 -6.72 -0.90
CA GLU A 111 13.71 -8.16 -1.20
C GLU A 111 13.29 -8.99 0.02
N ASN A 112 13.73 -8.59 1.22
CA ASN A 112 13.32 -9.26 2.46
C ASN A 112 11.82 -9.07 2.74
N LEU A 113 11.30 -7.86 2.62
CA LEU A 113 9.87 -7.58 2.84
C LEU A 113 8.98 -8.26 1.79
N CYS A 114 9.41 -8.26 0.53
CA CYS A 114 8.73 -8.98 -0.54
C CYS A 114 8.62 -10.49 -0.22
N LYS A 115 9.69 -11.12 0.27
CA LYS A 115 9.68 -12.52 0.70
C LYS A 115 8.73 -12.79 1.87
N ILE A 116 8.74 -11.91 2.88
CA ILE A 116 7.85 -12.03 4.05
C ILE A 116 6.38 -11.92 3.62
N THR A 117 6.08 -10.96 2.75
CA THR A 117 4.71 -10.66 2.30
C THR A 117 4.06 -11.79 1.53
N LYS A 118 4.83 -12.70 0.95
CA LYS A 118 4.27 -13.91 0.33
C LYS A 118 3.40 -14.69 1.31
N GLN A 119 3.65 -14.62 2.61
CA GLN A 119 2.86 -15.32 3.64
C GLN A 119 1.58 -14.55 4.03
N ALA A 120 1.29 -13.41 3.41
CA ALA A 120 0.14 -12.58 3.76
C ALA A 120 -1.17 -13.03 3.11
N ASP A 121 -1.10 -13.76 1.98
CA ASP A 121 -2.26 -14.32 1.29
C ASP A 121 -2.39 -15.83 1.54
N ASP A 122 -3.60 -16.36 1.40
CA ASP A 122 -3.93 -17.77 1.68
C ASP A 122 -3.15 -18.77 0.82
N ARG A 123 -2.71 -18.35 -0.37
CA ARG A 123 -1.97 -19.19 -1.32
C ARG A 123 -0.47 -19.19 -1.05
N GLN A 124 -0.01 -18.29 -0.20
CA GLN A 124 1.38 -18.04 0.18
C GLN A 124 2.33 -17.76 -1.01
N GLN A 125 1.82 -17.24 -2.12
CA GLN A 125 2.58 -17.05 -3.35
C GLN A 125 2.88 -15.58 -3.65
N GLY A 126 2.24 -14.67 -2.91
CA GLY A 126 2.19 -13.25 -3.21
C GLY A 126 0.96 -12.91 -4.05
N SER A 127 0.60 -11.63 -4.01
CA SER A 127 -0.52 -11.06 -4.75
C SER A 127 -0.08 -9.81 -5.51
N GLU A 128 -0.79 -9.48 -6.59
CA GLU A 128 -0.61 -8.22 -7.33
C GLU A 128 -1.00 -6.97 -6.52
N MET A 129 -1.57 -7.19 -5.33
CA MET A 129 -1.95 -6.16 -4.37
C MET A 129 -0.74 -5.50 -3.73
N PHE A 130 0.34 -6.25 -3.44
CA PHE A 130 1.50 -5.72 -2.70
C PHE A 130 2.67 -5.42 -3.63
N LEU A 131 3.02 -4.13 -3.73
CA LEU A 131 4.11 -3.61 -4.55
C LEU A 131 5.26 -3.12 -3.67
N PHE A 132 6.49 -3.20 -4.17
CA PHE A 132 7.70 -2.85 -3.43
C PHE A 132 8.70 -2.04 -4.27
N SER A 133 9.21 -0.93 -3.71
CA SER A 133 10.28 -0.11 -4.30
C SER A 133 11.35 0.27 -3.26
N TYR A 134 12.50 0.75 -3.73
CA TYR A 134 13.57 1.35 -2.91
C TYR A 134 14.07 2.65 -3.53
#